data_AF-A0A662ESS7-F1
#
_entry.id   AF-A0A662ESS7-F1
#
_cell.length_a   1.000
_cell.length_b   1.000
_cell.length_c   1.000
_cell.angle_alpha   90.00
_cell.angle_beta   90.00
_cell.angle_gamma   90.00
#
_symmetry.space_group_name_H-M   'P 1'
#
loop_
_entity.id
_entity.type
_entity.pdbx_description
1 polymer ?
#
loop_
_entity_poly.entity_id
_entity_poly.type
_entity_poly.pdbx_seq_one_letter_code
_entity_poly.pdbx_strand_id
1 'polypeptide(L)'
;MEPGQETTVTHRGDAHEATKKKGLPKNHRQSSLHPQSPIEKRASSLAMLGRRRALWYLCWGRTGGRPGKTEQAMSIKLLIVRGIYRLKSLQEDPAVVLKRLGVGNHDQILEIGCAIGHHTLALAEVAPDGRIYAVDVWEEGLRFLRRRIGPQRNIEVIHRSAEDVSPPDRWTRYSASIPYMSYPTPKRRCEDGWIS
;
A
#
# COMPACT_ATOMS: atom_id res chain seq x y z
N MET A 1 13.62 19.11 -44.82
CA MET A 1 13.11 20.46 -45.14
C MET A 1 11.77 20.27 -45.81
N GLU A 2 10.69 20.57 -45.10
CA GLU A 2 9.29 20.61 -45.54
C GLU A 2 8.66 21.70 -44.65
N PRO A 3 8.15 22.84 -45.19
CA PRO A 3 7.55 23.90 -44.39
C PRO A 3 6.02 23.79 -44.44
N GLY A 4 5.36 23.73 -43.28
CA GLY A 4 3.93 23.44 -43.21
C GLY A 4 3.18 24.17 -42.09
N GLN A 5 2.98 25.46 -42.31
CA GLN A 5 1.78 26.26 -41.98
C GLN A 5 1.36 26.47 -40.52
N GLU A 6 1.55 27.72 -40.11
CA GLU A 6 1.06 28.43 -38.93
C GLU A 6 -0.40 28.87 -39.16
N THR A 7 -1.31 28.55 -38.24
CA THR A 7 -2.67 29.11 -38.22
C THR A 7 -2.92 29.87 -36.92
N THR A 8 -2.98 31.18 -37.05
CA THR A 8 -3.38 32.15 -36.04
C THR A 8 -4.92 32.17 -35.95
N VAL A 9 -5.47 31.96 -34.75
CA VAL A 9 -6.89 32.27 -34.47
C VAL A 9 -6.95 33.17 -33.25
N THR A 10 -7.23 34.45 -33.52
CA THR A 10 -7.68 35.45 -32.56
C THR A 10 -9.20 35.34 -32.39
N HIS A 11 -9.71 35.43 -31.16
CA HIS A 11 -10.99 36.08 -30.92
C HIS A 11 -11.09 36.73 -29.54
N ARG A 12 -11.39 38.04 -29.61
CA ARG A 12 -11.80 38.98 -28.56
C ARG A 12 -13.22 38.69 -28.03
N GLY A 13 -13.50 39.21 -26.83
CA GLY A 13 -14.81 39.77 -26.44
C GLY A 13 -15.27 39.30 -25.06
N ASP A 14 -15.13 40.13 -24.01
CA ASP A 14 -16.13 41.10 -23.49
C ASP A 14 -16.94 40.44 -22.33
N ALA A 15 -16.75 40.82 -21.05
CA ALA A 15 -17.26 41.99 -20.33
C ALA A 15 -18.78 41.94 -20.03
N HIS A 16 -19.14 42.45 -18.83
CA HIS A 16 -20.47 42.54 -18.18
C HIS A 16 -20.90 41.29 -17.37
N GLU A 17 -21.52 41.36 -16.20
CA GLU A 17 -22.37 42.41 -15.64
C GLU A 17 -22.47 42.26 -14.10
N ALA A 18 -22.35 43.39 -13.38
CA ALA A 18 -22.65 43.48 -11.96
C ALA A 18 -24.15 43.74 -11.78
N THR A 19 -24.86 42.91 -11.00
CA THR A 19 -26.18 43.27 -10.48
C THR A 19 -26.25 43.16 -8.96
N LYS A 20 -26.57 44.31 -8.39
CA LYS A 20 -26.81 44.62 -6.99
C LYS A 20 -28.27 44.30 -6.69
N LYS A 21 -28.58 43.43 -5.71
CA LYS A 21 -29.93 43.34 -5.13
C LYS A 21 -29.87 43.44 -3.60
N LYS A 22 -30.46 44.53 -3.10
CA LYS A 22 -30.86 44.75 -1.71
C LYS A 22 -32.08 43.89 -1.39
N GLY A 23 -32.15 43.36 -0.17
CA GLY A 23 -33.38 42.81 0.40
C GLY A 23 -33.13 42.04 1.70
N LEU A 24 -33.26 42.72 2.85
CA LEU A 24 -33.48 42.08 4.15
C LEU A 24 -34.93 41.54 4.19
N PRO A 25 -35.19 40.42 4.91
CA PRO A 25 -35.78 40.59 6.24
C PRO A 25 -35.32 39.60 7.33
N LYS A 26 -35.19 40.18 8.54
CA LYS A 26 -35.52 39.71 9.91
C LYS A 26 -35.46 38.22 10.30
N ASN A 27 -34.69 38.02 11.39
CA ASN A 27 -34.90 37.13 12.54
C ASN A 27 -35.10 35.63 12.31
N HIS A 28 -34.13 34.82 12.74
CA HIS A 28 -34.36 33.73 13.69
C HIS A 28 -33.06 33.41 14.45
N ARG A 29 -33.17 33.38 15.78
CA ARG A 29 -32.12 32.95 16.71
C ARG A 29 -31.92 31.44 16.52
N GLN A 30 -30.98 31.03 15.67
CA GLN A 30 -30.51 29.64 15.63
C GLN A 30 -29.18 29.58 16.35
N SER A 31 -29.10 28.67 17.33
CA SER A 31 -27.88 28.37 18.07
C SER A 31 -26.78 27.96 17.08
N SER A 32 -25.64 28.62 17.22
CA SER A 32 -24.43 28.36 16.45
C SER A 32 -23.84 26.99 16.83
N LEU A 33 -24.33 25.94 16.17
CA LEU A 33 -23.52 24.76 15.91
C LEU A 33 -22.62 25.11 14.72
N HIS A 34 -21.36 25.39 15.02
CA HIS A 34 -20.31 25.60 14.04
C HIS A 34 -20.36 24.47 12.98
N PRO A 35 -20.43 24.78 11.68
CA PRO A 35 -20.18 23.78 10.65
C PRO A 35 -18.72 23.37 10.78
N GLN A 36 -18.49 22.16 11.29
CA GLN A 36 -17.16 21.56 11.33
C GLN A 36 -16.55 21.62 9.93
N SER A 37 -15.34 22.15 9.87
CA SER A 37 -14.64 22.38 8.61
C SER A 37 -14.51 21.06 7.82
N PRO A 38 -14.47 21.11 6.48
CA PRO A 38 -14.23 19.92 5.65
C PRO A 38 -12.97 19.13 6.03
N ILE A 39 -12.04 19.75 6.77
CA ILE A 39 -10.80 19.16 7.27
C ILE A 39 -11.05 18.24 8.48
N GLU A 40 -11.94 18.60 9.40
CA GLU A 40 -12.28 17.77 10.58
C GLU A 40 -13.05 16.51 10.21
N LYS A 41 -13.88 16.57 9.15
CA LYS A 41 -14.58 15.38 8.62
C LYS A 41 -13.62 14.36 8.00
N ARG A 42 -12.48 14.80 7.44
CA ARG A 42 -11.45 13.89 6.89
C ARG A 42 -10.63 13.20 7.99
N ALA A 43 -10.34 13.89 9.09
CA ALA A 43 -9.59 13.31 10.22
C ALA A 43 -10.36 12.17 10.92
N SER A 44 -11.67 12.34 11.11
CA SER A 44 -12.52 11.31 11.73
C SER A 44 -12.71 10.06 10.86
N SER A 45 -12.72 10.21 9.52
CA SER A 45 -12.83 9.08 8.59
C SER A 45 -11.55 8.25 8.51
N LEU A 46 -10.38 8.89 8.52
CA LEU A 46 -9.07 8.22 8.59
C LEU A 46 -8.87 7.48 9.94
N ALA A 47 -9.31 8.07 11.04
CA ALA A 47 -9.25 7.45 12.37
C ALA A 47 -10.16 6.19 12.48
N MET A 48 -11.31 6.18 11.80
CA MET A 48 -12.16 4.99 11.74
C MET A 48 -11.61 3.87 10.84
N LEU A 49 -10.98 4.21 9.71
CA LEU A 49 -10.30 3.21 8.86
C LEU A 49 -9.11 2.57 9.60
N GLY A 50 -8.33 3.35 10.34
CA GLY A 50 -7.19 2.85 11.13
C GLY A 50 -7.61 1.85 12.23
N ARG A 51 -8.70 2.12 12.95
CA ARG A 51 -9.20 1.20 14.01
C ARG A 51 -9.79 -0.09 13.45
N ARG A 52 -10.49 -0.03 12.31
CA ARG A 52 -10.98 -1.24 11.62
C ARG A 52 -9.83 -2.09 11.06
N ARG A 53 -8.72 -1.46 10.62
CA ARG A 53 -7.50 -2.15 10.16
C ARG A 53 -6.71 -2.84 11.27
N ALA A 54 -6.51 -2.20 12.42
CA ALA A 54 -5.84 -2.84 13.56
C ALA A 54 -6.65 -4.04 14.07
N LEU A 55 -7.99 -3.92 14.13
CA LEU A 55 -8.88 -5.04 14.42
C LEU A 55 -8.83 -6.12 13.33
N TRP A 56 -8.66 -5.78 12.05
CA TRP A 56 -8.50 -6.76 10.98
C TRP A 56 -7.22 -7.59 11.18
N TYR A 57 -6.07 -6.95 11.46
CA TYR A 57 -4.81 -7.66 11.77
C TYR A 57 -4.88 -8.49 13.07
N LEU A 58 -5.66 -8.06 14.07
CA LEU A 58 -5.83 -8.77 15.34
C LEU A 58 -6.87 -9.91 15.29
N CYS A 59 -7.99 -9.74 14.59
CA CYS A 59 -9.12 -10.68 14.57
C CYS A 59 -9.08 -11.70 13.43
N TRP A 60 -8.35 -11.45 12.32
CA TRP A 60 -8.29 -12.40 11.20
C TRP A 60 -7.54 -13.70 11.54
N GLY A 61 -7.00 -13.83 12.75
CA GLY A 61 -6.53 -15.11 13.29
C GLY A 61 -7.64 -16.11 13.65
N ARG A 62 -8.94 -15.77 13.50
CA ARG A 62 -10.06 -16.57 14.03
C ARG A 62 -11.08 -17.09 13.02
N THR A 63 -11.06 -16.66 11.77
CA THR A 63 -12.11 -17.02 10.79
C THR A 63 -11.50 -17.62 9.53
N GLY A 64 -11.50 -18.95 9.39
CA GLY A 64 -11.16 -19.57 8.12
C GLY A 64 -11.03 -21.09 8.14
N GLY A 65 -12.16 -21.80 8.19
CA GLY A 65 -12.28 -23.21 7.79
C GLY A 65 -12.10 -24.24 8.89
N ARG A 66 -12.97 -25.26 8.91
CA ARG A 66 -12.78 -26.47 9.73
C ARG A 66 -11.41 -27.07 9.35
N PRO A 67 -10.49 -27.29 10.30
CA PRO A 67 -9.18 -27.85 10.01
C PRO A 67 -9.34 -29.28 9.49
N GLY A 68 -9.11 -29.48 8.19
CA GLY A 68 -9.03 -30.81 7.62
C GLY A 68 -7.73 -31.48 8.05
N LYS A 69 -7.77 -32.33 9.09
CA LYS A 69 -6.85 -33.42 9.54
C LYS A 69 -5.32 -33.34 9.32
N THR A 70 -4.75 -32.27 8.80
CA THR A 70 -3.31 -32.00 8.72
C THR A 70 -3.06 -30.61 9.26
N GLU A 71 -3.45 -30.42 10.52
CA GLU A 71 -3.00 -29.29 11.32
C GLU A 71 -1.50 -29.54 11.60
N GLN A 72 -0.65 -29.21 10.63
CA GLN A 72 0.78 -29.11 10.87
C GLN A 72 0.95 -28.12 12.02
N ALA A 73 1.41 -28.61 13.17
CA ALA A 73 1.81 -27.78 14.29
C ALA A 73 2.71 -26.68 13.74
N MET A 74 2.38 -25.42 14.03
CA MET A 74 3.18 -24.31 13.52
C MET A 74 4.59 -24.42 14.05
N SER A 75 5.59 -24.28 13.18
CA SER A 75 6.98 -24.25 13.61
C SER A 75 7.20 -23.14 14.63
N ILE A 76 8.08 -23.38 15.59
CA ILE A 76 8.54 -22.34 16.52
C ILE A 76 9.06 -21.11 15.78
N LYS A 77 9.68 -21.30 14.60
CA LYS A 77 10.13 -20.22 13.73
C LYS A 77 8.97 -19.34 13.29
N LEU A 78 7.86 -19.94 12.86
CA LEU A 78 6.66 -19.21 12.44
C LEU A 78 6.02 -18.46 13.61
N LEU A 79 6.00 -19.04 14.81
CA LEU A 79 5.51 -18.37 16.02
C LEU A 79 6.37 -17.14 16.38
N ILE A 80 7.69 -17.27 16.37
CA ILE A 80 8.63 -16.18 16.66
C ILE A 80 8.46 -15.05 15.65
N VAL A 81 8.48 -15.37 14.35
CA VAL A 81 8.33 -14.38 13.28
C VAL A 81 7.00 -13.64 13.39
N ARG A 82 5.92 -14.36 13.67
CA ARG A 82 4.60 -13.77 13.90
C ARG A 82 4.58 -12.83 15.12
N GLY A 83 5.28 -13.19 16.19
CA GLY A 83 5.45 -12.33 17.37
C GLY A 83 6.20 -11.03 17.05
N ILE A 84 7.33 -11.14 16.35
CA ILE A 84 8.15 -9.98 15.94
C ILE A 84 7.35 -9.02 15.07
N TYR A 85 6.67 -9.51 14.03
CA TYR A 85 5.90 -8.65 13.14
C TYR A 85 4.67 -8.06 13.81
N ARG A 86 4.05 -8.77 14.77
CA ARG A 86 2.98 -8.19 15.58
C ARG A 86 3.47 -7.01 16.41
N LEU A 87 4.67 -7.10 16.99
CA LEU A 87 5.26 -5.99 17.75
C LEU A 87 5.63 -4.81 16.83
N LYS A 88 6.19 -5.09 15.64
CA LYS A 88 6.48 -4.07 14.63
C LYS A 88 5.24 -3.30 14.18
N SER A 89 4.12 -4.00 13.94
CA SER A 89 2.83 -3.37 13.61
C SER A 89 2.32 -2.37 14.66
N LEU A 90 2.81 -2.44 15.90
CA LEU A 90 2.43 -1.49 16.95
C LEU A 90 3.21 -0.18 16.88
N GLN A 91 4.42 -0.21 16.32
CA GLN A 91 5.29 0.96 16.20
C GLN A 91 4.95 1.79 14.97
N GLU A 92 4.67 1.13 13.84
CA GLU A 92 4.45 1.83 12.57
C GLU A 92 3.45 1.09 11.67
N ASP A 93 2.56 1.84 11.02
CA ASP A 93 1.64 1.28 10.02
C ASP A 93 2.39 1.15 8.68
N PRO A 94 2.64 -0.08 8.18
CA PRO A 94 3.40 -0.28 6.95
C PRO A 94 2.74 0.41 5.75
N ALA A 95 1.41 0.53 5.69
CA ALA A 95 0.75 1.22 4.58
C ALA A 95 1.05 2.73 4.57
N VAL A 96 1.24 3.35 5.75
CA VAL A 96 1.61 4.76 5.86
C VAL A 96 3.05 4.97 5.39
N VAL A 97 3.97 4.08 5.77
CA VAL A 97 5.38 4.11 5.33
C VAL A 97 5.46 4.00 3.82
N LEU A 98 4.79 3.00 3.24
CA LEU A 98 4.81 2.73 1.81
C LEU A 98 4.26 3.91 1.01
N LYS A 99 3.20 4.58 1.49
CA LYS A 99 2.70 5.81 0.87
C LYS A 99 3.69 6.97 0.94
N ARG A 100 4.41 7.13 2.06
CA ARG A 100 5.46 8.16 2.21
C ARG A 100 6.64 7.90 1.27
N LEU A 101 6.93 6.62 0.98
CA LEU A 101 7.93 6.20 -0.01
C LEU A 101 7.45 6.36 -1.47
N GLY A 102 6.23 6.86 -1.68
CA GLY A 102 5.70 7.14 -3.01
C GLY A 102 5.23 5.90 -3.78
N VAL A 103 4.92 4.80 -3.10
CA VAL A 103 4.27 3.66 -3.74
C VAL A 103 2.90 4.10 -4.27
N GLY A 104 2.71 3.95 -5.57
CA GLY A 104 1.51 4.34 -6.30
C GLY A 104 0.56 3.18 -6.56
N ASN A 105 -0.67 3.53 -6.97
CA ASN A 105 -1.76 2.56 -7.13
C ASN A 105 -1.48 1.49 -8.20
N HIS A 106 -0.68 1.81 -9.23
CA HIS A 106 -0.41 0.98 -10.40
C HIS A 106 0.99 0.34 -10.39
N ASP A 107 1.74 0.47 -9.30
CA ASP A 107 3.12 -0.01 -9.26
C ASP A 107 3.22 -1.53 -9.42
N GLN A 108 4.22 -1.97 -10.18
CA GLN A 108 4.63 -3.37 -10.26
C GLN A 108 5.84 -3.54 -9.36
N ILE A 109 5.65 -4.27 -8.25
CA ILE A 109 6.56 -4.28 -7.12
C ILE A 109 7.08 -5.69 -6.91
N LEU A 110 8.40 -5.84 -6.95
CA LEU A 110 9.07 -7.04 -6.43
C LEU A 110 9.35 -6.86 -4.93
N GLU A 111 8.83 -7.76 -4.10
CA GLU A 111 9.17 -7.81 -2.68
C GLU A 111 10.07 -9.03 -2.39
N ILE A 112 11.32 -8.75 -2.01
CA ILE A 112 12.31 -9.76 -1.65
C ILE A 112 12.23 -10.02 -0.15
N GLY A 113 12.08 -11.30 0.23
CA GLY A 113 12.00 -11.72 1.63
C GLY A 113 10.63 -11.44 2.24
N CYS A 114 9.56 -11.81 1.53
CA CYS A 114 8.18 -11.47 1.93
C CYS A 114 7.71 -12.22 3.20
N ALA A 115 8.39 -13.30 3.60
CA ALA A 115 8.12 -14.10 4.80
C ALA A 115 6.61 -14.44 4.96
N ILE A 116 5.99 -13.89 6.02
CA ILE A 116 4.57 -14.10 6.35
C ILE A 116 3.64 -13.02 5.78
N GLY A 117 4.17 -12.16 4.92
CA GLY A 117 3.53 -11.03 4.23
C GLY A 117 3.11 -9.87 5.12
N HIS A 118 4.00 -9.41 6.00
CA HIS A 118 3.74 -8.19 6.77
C HIS A 118 3.67 -6.96 5.85
N HIS A 119 4.69 -6.74 5.01
CA HIS A 119 4.67 -5.66 4.03
C HIS A 119 3.92 -6.03 2.76
N THR A 120 3.95 -7.30 2.31
CA THR A 120 3.19 -7.75 1.12
C THR A 120 1.73 -7.34 1.14
N LEU A 121 1.05 -7.56 2.26
CA LEU A 121 -0.38 -7.21 2.37
C LEU A 121 -0.59 -5.69 2.36
N ALA A 122 0.31 -4.92 2.99
CA ALA A 122 0.25 -3.47 2.96
C ALA A 122 0.55 -2.91 1.55
N LEU A 123 1.52 -3.49 0.84
CA LEU A 123 1.81 -3.17 -0.56
C LEU A 123 0.59 -3.42 -1.44
N ALA A 124 -0.08 -4.56 -1.28
CA ALA A 124 -1.28 -4.89 -2.03
C ALA A 124 -2.45 -3.92 -1.78
N GLU A 125 -2.53 -3.35 -0.58
CA GLU A 125 -3.51 -2.30 -0.24
C GLU A 125 -3.15 -0.93 -0.82
N VAL A 126 -1.86 -0.60 -0.91
CA VAL A 126 -1.38 0.68 -1.43
C VAL A 126 -1.32 0.69 -2.96
N ALA A 127 -1.06 -0.46 -3.59
CA ALA A 127 -1.05 -0.67 -5.04
C ALA A 127 -2.19 -1.60 -5.50
N PRO A 128 -3.48 -1.20 -5.32
CA PRO A 128 -4.62 -2.07 -5.61
C PRO A 128 -4.76 -2.42 -7.10
N ASP A 129 -4.31 -1.53 -8.00
CA ASP A 129 -4.35 -1.69 -9.45
C ASP A 129 -3.00 -2.13 -10.03
N GLY A 130 -2.01 -2.35 -9.16
CA GLY A 130 -0.67 -2.81 -9.47
C GLY A 130 -0.52 -4.33 -9.39
N ARG A 131 0.73 -4.79 -9.32
CA ARG A 131 1.05 -6.21 -9.11
C ARG A 131 2.20 -6.36 -8.11
N ILE A 132 2.00 -7.19 -7.10
CA ILE A 132 3.01 -7.52 -6.09
C ILE A 132 3.56 -8.91 -6.36
N TYR A 133 4.87 -9.02 -6.56
CA TYR A 133 5.59 -10.28 -6.67
C TYR A 133 6.32 -10.55 -5.35
N ALA A 134 5.72 -11.40 -4.51
CA ALA A 134 6.21 -11.71 -3.17
C ALA A 134 7.13 -12.94 -3.21
N VAL A 135 8.43 -12.72 -3.08
CA VAL A 135 9.47 -13.75 -3.22
C VAL A 135 10.06 -14.11 -1.86
N ASP A 136 10.14 -15.41 -1.56
CA ASP A 136 10.90 -15.92 -0.42
C ASP A 136 11.36 -17.36 -0.67
N VAL A 137 12.41 -17.80 0.01
CA VAL A 137 12.88 -19.19 0.03
C VAL A 137 12.20 -20.02 1.12
N TRP A 138 11.60 -19.37 2.12
CA TRP A 138 11.00 -20.01 3.28
C TRP A 138 9.56 -20.46 3.00
N GLU A 139 9.43 -21.69 2.52
CA GLU A 139 8.18 -22.29 2.08
C GLU A 139 7.04 -22.23 3.13
N GLU A 140 7.34 -22.48 4.41
CA GLU A 140 6.34 -22.41 5.49
C GLU A 140 5.76 -21.00 5.66
N GLY A 141 6.61 -19.97 5.58
CA GLY A 141 6.18 -18.57 5.58
C GLY A 141 5.26 -18.27 4.40
N LEU A 142 5.62 -18.75 3.21
CA LEU A 142 4.80 -18.61 2.01
C LEU A 142 3.47 -19.36 2.08
N ARG A 143 3.43 -20.56 2.66
CA ARG A 143 2.16 -21.27 2.92
C ARG A 143 1.27 -20.46 3.86
N PHE A 144 1.84 -19.86 4.89
CA PHE A 144 1.11 -18.97 5.79
C PHE A 144 0.61 -17.71 5.06
N LEU A 145 1.45 -17.07 4.25
CA LEU A 145 1.07 -15.92 3.42
C LEU A 145 -0.08 -16.26 2.47
N ARG A 146 0.00 -17.38 1.73
CA ARG A 146 -1.06 -17.83 0.82
C ARG A 146 -2.41 -18.04 1.51
N ARG A 147 -2.42 -18.45 2.78
CA ARG A 147 -3.66 -18.52 3.58
C ARG A 147 -4.17 -17.13 3.97
N ARG A 148 -3.28 -16.13 4.11
CA ARG A 148 -3.63 -14.76 4.50
C ARG A 148 -4.11 -13.88 3.36
N ILE A 149 -3.58 -14.05 2.15
CA ILE A 149 -3.97 -13.21 0.99
C ILE A 149 -5.46 -13.34 0.64
N GLY A 150 -6.09 -14.47 0.97
CA GLY A 150 -7.52 -14.69 0.73
C GLY A 150 -7.90 -14.40 -0.73
N PRO A 151 -8.84 -13.47 -1.00
CA PRO A 151 -9.28 -13.13 -2.36
C PRO A 151 -8.40 -12.11 -3.09
N GLN A 152 -7.29 -11.64 -2.52
CA GLN A 152 -6.43 -10.61 -3.13
C GLN A 152 -5.77 -11.16 -4.41
N ARG A 153 -6.15 -10.59 -5.55
CA ARG A 153 -5.71 -11.04 -6.88
C ARG A 153 -4.43 -10.36 -7.37
N ASN A 154 -4.05 -9.23 -6.77
CA ASN A 154 -2.87 -8.45 -7.16
C ASN A 154 -1.57 -8.96 -6.53
N ILE A 155 -1.56 -10.12 -5.85
CA ILE A 155 -0.37 -10.72 -5.23
C ILE A 155 -0.01 -12.01 -5.95
N GLU A 156 1.26 -12.17 -6.33
CA GLU A 156 1.87 -13.40 -6.81
C GLU A 156 2.89 -13.91 -5.80
N VAL A 157 2.72 -15.14 -5.30
CA VAL A 157 3.63 -15.72 -4.30
C VAL A 157 4.60 -16.69 -4.96
N ILE A 158 5.87 -16.32 -5.01
CA ILE A 158 6.94 -17.03 -5.71
C ILE A 158 7.87 -17.68 -4.67
N HIS A 159 7.99 -19.00 -4.72
CA HIS A 159 8.91 -19.75 -3.87
C HIS A 159 10.22 -20.03 -4.62
N ARG A 160 11.18 -19.09 -4.53
CA ARG A 160 12.50 -19.16 -5.17
C ARG A 160 13.52 -18.29 -4.42
N SER A 161 14.81 -18.50 -4.70
CA SER A 161 15.83 -17.50 -4.34
C SER A 161 15.58 -16.22 -5.12
N ALA A 162 15.81 -15.06 -4.49
CA ALA A 162 15.74 -13.78 -5.19
C ALA A 162 16.75 -13.68 -6.35
N GLU A 163 17.86 -14.42 -6.26
CA GLU A 163 18.87 -14.50 -7.32
C GLU A 163 18.38 -15.22 -8.58
N ASP A 164 17.34 -16.06 -8.45
CA ASP A 164 16.75 -16.84 -9.54
C ASP A 164 15.49 -16.18 -10.14
N VAL A 165 15.09 -15.01 -9.61
CA VAL A 165 13.92 -14.29 -10.12
C VAL A 165 14.40 -13.29 -11.16
N SER A 166 14.10 -13.59 -12.43
CA SER A 166 14.32 -12.63 -13.50
C SER A 166 13.30 -11.49 -13.41
N PRO A 167 13.73 -10.22 -13.51
CA PRO A 167 12.80 -9.13 -13.74
C PRO A 167 12.00 -9.42 -15.01
N PRO A 168 10.66 -9.28 -15.01
CA PRO A 168 9.95 -8.98 -16.24
C PRO A 168 10.45 -7.62 -16.72
N ASP A 169 10.23 -7.31 -18.00
CA ASP A 169 10.66 -6.06 -18.63
C ASP A 169 10.13 -4.76 -17.97
N ARG A 170 9.35 -4.85 -16.88
CA ARG A 170 8.51 -3.78 -16.35
C ARG A 170 8.30 -3.75 -14.83
N TRP A 171 9.26 -4.19 -14.01
CA TRP A 171 9.20 -3.82 -12.59
C TRP A 171 9.43 -2.32 -12.44
N THR A 172 8.51 -1.61 -11.79
CA THR A 172 8.68 -0.18 -11.50
C THR A 172 9.39 0.07 -10.18
N ARG A 173 9.29 -0.85 -9.21
CA ARG A 173 9.89 -0.70 -7.88
C ARG A 173 10.35 -2.02 -7.27
N TYR A 174 11.33 -1.91 -6.37
CA TYR A 174 11.82 -2.99 -5.52
C TYR A 174 11.55 -2.65 -4.06
N SER A 175 11.14 -3.65 -3.30
CA SER A 175 11.01 -3.58 -1.84
C SER A 175 11.78 -4.75 -1.23
N ALA A 176 12.63 -4.47 -0.25
CA ALA A 176 13.31 -5.49 0.52
C ALA A 176 13.21 -5.13 2.00
N SER A 177 12.54 -5.98 2.76
CA SER A 177 12.52 -5.86 4.22
C SER A 177 13.56 -6.82 4.77
N ILE A 178 14.84 -6.42 4.75
CA ILE A 178 15.91 -7.24 5.33
C ILE A 178 15.71 -7.22 6.86
N PRO A 179 15.33 -8.34 7.50
CA PRO A 179 15.44 -8.39 8.96
C PRO A 179 16.91 -8.18 9.30
N TYR A 180 17.21 -7.34 10.29
CA TYR A 180 18.55 -6.97 10.78
C TYR A 180 19.44 -8.16 11.26
N MET A 181 19.13 -9.40 10.89
CA MET A 181 20.07 -10.51 10.97
C MET A 181 21.00 -10.44 9.76
N SER A 182 22.26 -10.06 10.02
CA SER A 182 23.37 -10.00 9.09
C SER A 182 23.43 -11.22 8.16
N TYR A 183 22.82 -11.11 6.98
CA TYR A 183 23.30 -11.85 5.82
C TYR A 183 24.36 -10.97 5.16
N PRO A 184 25.53 -11.52 4.75
CA PRO A 184 26.47 -10.77 3.94
C PRO A 184 25.69 -10.24 2.73
N THR A 185 25.68 -8.91 2.57
CA THR A 185 25.01 -8.26 1.45
C THR A 185 25.48 -8.92 0.16
N PRO A 186 24.59 -9.43 -0.70
CA PRO A 186 25.00 -9.97 -1.99
C PRO A 186 25.67 -8.84 -2.77
N LYS A 187 27.00 -8.90 -2.87
CA LYS A 187 27.78 -7.99 -3.71
C LYS A 187 27.51 -8.40 -5.15
N ARG A 188 26.57 -7.74 -5.83
CA ARG A 188 26.56 -7.71 -7.29
C ARG A 188 26.65 -6.28 -7.79
N ARG A 189 27.50 -6.14 -8.80
CA ARG A 189 27.79 -4.94 -9.58
C ARG A 189 26.59 -4.69 -10.50
N CYS A 190 25.83 -3.64 -10.24
CA CYS A 190 25.01 -3.01 -11.27
C CYS A 190 25.91 -2.03 -12.05
N GLU A 191 25.82 -2.04 -13.38
CA GLU A 191 26.67 -1.20 -14.24
C GLU A 191 26.32 0.30 -14.15
N ASP A 192 25.18 0.66 -13.57
CA ASP A 192 24.64 2.04 -13.59
C ASP A 192 24.60 2.77 -12.22
N GLY A 193 25.46 2.38 -11.28
CA GLY A 193 25.72 3.18 -10.08
C GLY A 193 24.89 2.83 -8.84
N TRP A 194 25.42 3.25 -7.70
CA TRP A 194 24.95 2.90 -6.35
C TRP A 194 23.69 3.69 -6.00
N ILE A 195 22.61 3.01 -5.65
CA ILE A 195 21.50 3.60 -4.89
C ILE A 195 21.56 2.99 -3.50
N SER A 196 21.98 3.80 -2.52
CA SER A 196 21.90 3.53 -1.08
C SER A 196 20.59 4.02 -0.51
#